data_AF-A0A2N1PQQ2-F1
#
_entry.id   AF-A0A2N1PQQ2-F1
#
_cell.length_a   1.000
_cell.length_b   1.000
_cell.length_c   1.000
_cell.angle_alpha   90.00
_cell.angle_beta   90.00
_cell.angle_gamma   90.00
#
_symmetry.space_group_name_H-M   'P 1'
#
loop_
_entity.id
_entity.type
_entity.pdbx_description
1 polymer ?
#
loop_
_entity_poly.entity_id
_entity_poly.type
_entity_poly.pdbx_seq_one_letter_code
_entity_poly.pdbx_strand_id
1 'polypeptide(L)'
;MLPLFTYKVLINGSVIYKNDEIIYEEPILTEDILEVLEMTKGNDFNVGMVGINDEAVNYWDERVGYGMKALRGIFPKGDEYFYKNNKVYQLWMFADQEDMILKIALKMPKFRVYPWHKGGADFVYPHINKAFGIKKIREQEEPLRLICVGDGANDIEMIEIADIGIAMDNTRFHELKEKADHIAPHIKEDQLYQFFESIHLI
;
A
#
# COMPACT_ATOMS: atom_id res chain seq x y z
N MET A 1 -16.98 -1.11 -10.56
CA MET A 1 -16.96 -0.60 -9.17
C MET A 1 -16.27 0.75 -9.06
N LEU A 2 -15.09 0.96 -9.67
CA LEU A 2 -14.38 2.26 -9.63
C LEU A 2 -15.22 3.51 -9.99
N PRO A 3 -16.18 3.46 -10.94
CA PRO A 3 -17.05 4.62 -11.21
C PRO A 3 -18.02 5.01 -10.09
N LEU A 4 -18.17 4.17 -9.06
CA LEU A 4 -19.02 4.44 -7.90
C LEU A 4 -18.32 5.28 -6.82
N PHE A 5 -17.00 5.52 -6.97
CA PHE A 5 -16.20 6.24 -5.99
C PHE A 5 -15.80 7.62 -6.50
N THR A 6 -16.19 8.67 -5.78
CA THR A 6 -15.77 10.05 -6.03
C THR A 6 -14.28 10.25 -5.79
N TYR A 7 -13.71 9.58 -4.80
CA TYR A 7 -12.29 9.70 -4.47
C TYR A 7 -11.61 8.33 -4.52
N LYS A 8 -10.36 8.30 -4.99
CA LYS A 8 -9.54 7.08 -5.00
C LYS A 8 -8.17 7.43 -4.39
N VAL A 9 -7.90 6.91 -3.19
CA VAL A 9 -6.60 7.00 -2.53
C VAL A 9 -5.82 5.74 -2.91
N LEU A 10 -4.87 5.88 -3.83
CA LEU A 10 -4.14 4.77 -4.44
C LEU A 10 -2.68 4.75 -3.99
N ILE A 11 -2.02 3.59 -4.15
CA ILE A 11 -0.60 3.38 -3.87
C ILE A 11 -0.22 3.92 -2.48
N ASN A 12 -0.90 3.40 -1.46
CA ASN A 12 -0.75 3.82 -0.06
C ASN A 12 -0.91 5.34 0.19
N GLY A 13 -1.66 6.05 -0.65
CA GLY A 13 -1.92 7.49 -0.48
C GLY A 13 -0.94 8.42 -1.18
N SER A 14 0.03 7.88 -1.92
CA SER A 14 0.91 8.69 -2.78
C SER A 14 0.18 9.29 -3.97
N VAL A 15 -0.98 8.75 -4.36
CA VAL A 15 -1.78 9.26 -5.48
C VAL A 15 -3.24 9.36 -5.06
N ILE A 16 -3.86 10.51 -5.29
CA ILE A 16 -5.27 10.76 -4.98
C ILE A 16 -5.97 11.24 -6.24
N TYR A 17 -7.01 10.52 -6.62
CA TYR A 17 -7.95 10.95 -7.65
C TYR A 17 -9.22 11.54 -7.02
N LYS A 18 -9.77 12.56 -7.67
CA LYS A 18 -11.18 12.96 -7.57
C LYS A 18 -11.82 12.71 -8.92
N ASN A 19 -12.80 11.81 -8.96
CA ASN A 19 -13.35 11.20 -10.17
C ASN A 19 -12.22 10.53 -10.98
N ASP A 20 -11.86 11.11 -12.12
CA ASP A 20 -10.80 10.61 -13.00
C ASP A 20 -9.62 11.60 -13.13
N GLU A 21 -9.57 12.64 -12.29
CA GLU A 21 -8.48 13.62 -12.25
C GLU A 21 -7.59 13.39 -11.03
N ILE A 22 -6.27 13.45 -11.23
CA ILE A 22 -5.29 13.43 -10.14
C ILE A 22 -5.32 14.80 -9.44
N ILE A 23 -5.70 14.81 -8.17
CA ILE A 23 -5.71 16.01 -7.33
C ILE A 23 -4.49 16.11 -6.41
N TYR A 24 -3.80 14.98 -6.19
CA TYR A 24 -2.54 14.92 -5.46
C TYR A 24 -1.70 13.76 -5.98
N GLU A 25 -0.40 13.99 -6.10
CA GLU A 25 0.56 12.93 -6.34
C GLU A 25 1.92 13.29 -5.72
N GLU A 26 2.59 12.30 -5.13
CA GLU A 26 3.94 12.45 -4.59
C GLU A 26 4.80 11.23 -4.99
N PRO A 27 5.54 11.31 -6.11
CA PRO A 27 6.45 10.27 -6.51
C PRO A 27 7.71 10.24 -5.64
N ILE A 28 8.31 9.06 -5.53
CA ILE A 28 9.65 8.87 -4.98
C ILE A 28 10.65 9.57 -5.89
N LEU A 29 11.53 10.36 -5.30
CA LEU A 29 12.57 11.08 -6.01
C LEU A 29 13.51 10.10 -6.72
N THR A 30 13.89 10.43 -7.95
CA THR A 30 14.80 9.59 -8.75
C THR A 30 16.11 9.29 -8.03
N GLU A 31 16.64 10.24 -7.27
CA GLU A 31 17.86 10.04 -6.47
C GLU A 31 17.70 8.98 -5.38
N ASP A 32 16.54 8.91 -4.72
CA ASP A 32 16.26 7.89 -3.71
C ASP A 32 16.08 6.51 -4.35
N ILE A 33 15.46 6.45 -5.54
CA ILE A 33 15.36 5.20 -6.31
C ILE A 33 16.76 4.70 -6.70
N LEU A 34 17.62 5.58 -7.19
CA LEU A 34 19.01 5.25 -7.54
C LEU A 34 19.81 4.77 -6.32
N GLU A 35 19.63 5.40 -5.15
CA GLU A 35 20.24 4.97 -3.89
C GLU A 35 19.81 3.54 -3.54
N VAL A 36 18.52 3.23 -3.61
CA VAL A 36 18.00 1.88 -3.36
C VAL A 36 18.56 0.86 -4.35
N LEU A 37 18.57 1.19 -5.64
CA LEU A 37 19.11 0.31 -6.69
C LEU A 37 20.60 0.02 -6.47
N GLU A 38 21.40 1.03 -6.11
CA GLU A 38 22.83 0.85 -5.86
C GLU A 38 23.08 0.02 -4.58
N MET A 39 22.34 0.28 -3.50
CA MET A 39 22.45 -0.49 -2.26
C MET A 39 22.09 -1.97 -2.42
N THR A 40 21.16 -2.29 -3.32
CA THR A 40 20.65 -3.65 -3.55
C THR A 40 21.39 -4.40 -4.64
N LYS A 41 22.20 -3.71 -5.44
CA LYS A 41 22.94 -4.28 -6.57
C LYS A 41 23.88 -5.41 -6.13
N GLY A 42 23.68 -6.60 -6.69
CA GLY A 42 24.50 -7.78 -6.42
C GLY A 42 24.31 -8.40 -5.03
N ASN A 43 23.29 -7.98 -4.27
CA ASN A 43 23.03 -8.42 -2.89
C ASN A 43 21.78 -9.32 -2.76
N ASP A 44 21.41 -10.06 -3.81
CA ASP A 44 20.25 -10.98 -3.80
C ASP A 44 18.88 -10.31 -3.56
N PHE A 45 18.73 -9.07 -4.06
CA PHE A 45 17.48 -8.33 -4.04
C PHE A 45 17.03 -7.95 -5.45
N ASN A 46 15.72 -8.01 -5.69
CA ASN A 46 15.08 -7.36 -6.84
C ASN A 46 14.31 -6.14 -6.34
N VAL A 47 14.32 -5.08 -7.15
CA VAL A 47 13.60 -3.83 -6.85
C VAL A 47 12.53 -3.63 -7.91
N GLY A 48 11.27 -3.66 -7.48
CA GLY A 48 10.13 -3.24 -8.28
C GLY A 48 9.91 -1.74 -8.16
N MET A 49 9.49 -1.12 -9.25
CA MET A 49 9.13 0.29 -9.37
C MET A 49 7.68 0.36 -9.83
N VAL A 50 6.83 0.97 -9.01
CA VAL A 50 5.38 1.02 -9.22
C VAL A 50 4.98 2.42 -9.69
N GLY A 51 4.53 2.53 -10.93
CA GLY A 51 3.86 3.71 -11.45
C GLY A 51 2.34 3.66 -11.25
N ILE A 52 1.65 4.67 -11.77
CA ILE A 52 0.16 4.70 -11.76
C ILE A 52 -0.44 3.68 -12.73
N ASN A 53 0.17 3.55 -13.92
CA ASN A 53 -0.40 2.78 -15.04
C ASN A 53 0.40 1.51 -15.39
N ASP A 54 1.62 1.39 -14.87
CA ASP A 54 2.53 0.32 -15.22
C ASP A 54 3.53 0.11 -14.07
N GLU A 55 4.18 -1.05 -14.08
CA GLU A 55 5.19 -1.44 -13.10
C GLU A 55 6.31 -2.23 -13.79
N ALA A 56 7.51 -2.11 -13.23
CA ALA A 56 8.65 -2.89 -13.69
C ALA A 56 9.51 -3.34 -12.52
N VAL A 57 10.29 -4.40 -12.73
CA VAL A 57 11.39 -4.77 -11.85
C VAL A 57 12.71 -4.48 -12.54
N ASN A 58 13.72 -4.12 -11.76
CA ASN A 58 15.04 -3.83 -12.30
C ASN A 58 15.63 -5.03 -13.07
N TYR A 59 15.42 -6.24 -12.56
CA TYR A 59 15.68 -7.48 -13.29
C TYR A 59 14.77 -8.59 -12.77
N TRP A 60 14.61 -9.63 -13.60
CA TRP A 60 13.77 -10.78 -13.33
C TRP A 60 14.55 -11.99 -12.85
N ASP A 61 14.02 -12.64 -11.82
CA ASP A 61 14.35 -14.01 -11.42
C ASP A 61 13.14 -14.65 -10.68
N GLU A 62 13.35 -15.84 -10.13
CA GLU A 62 12.29 -16.59 -9.47
C GLU A 62 11.69 -15.89 -8.23
N ARG A 63 12.47 -15.06 -7.51
CA ARG A 63 12.02 -14.37 -6.29
C ARG A 63 10.88 -13.42 -6.59
N VAL A 64 10.99 -12.67 -7.68
CA VAL A 64 9.90 -11.81 -8.18
C VAL A 64 8.68 -12.66 -8.51
N GLY A 65 8.87 -13.80 -9.17
CA GLY A 65 7.78 -14.71 -9.53
C GLY A 65 7.03 -15.25 -8.30
N TYR A 66 7.74 -15.69 -7.28
CA TYR A 66 7.17 -16.17 -6.02
C TYR A 66 6.43 -15.06 -5.26
N GLY A 67 7.05 -13.88 -5.11
CA GLY A 67 6.45 -12.74 -4.41
C GLY A 67 5.19 -12.23 -5.10
N MET A 68 5.23 -12.08 -6.42
CA MET A 68 4.09 -11.57 -7.17
C MET A 68 2.91 -12.54 -7.25
N LYS A 69 3.18 -13.86 -7.33
CA LYS A 69 2.15 -14.89 -7.23
C LYS A 69 1.43 -14.85 -5.88
N ALA A 70 2.14 -14.54 -4.80
CA ALA A 70 1.54 -14.40 -3.48
C ALA A 70 0.70 -13.13 -3.34
N LEU A 71 1.06 -12.06 -4.05
CA LEU A 71 0.40 -10.76 -3.93
C LEU A 71 -0.85 -10.63 -4.80
N ARG A 72 -0.71 -10.79 -6.13
CA ARG A 72 -1.79 -10.46 -7.09
C ARG A 72 -1.77 -11.26 -8.39
N GLY A 73 -0.79 -12.15 -8.59
CA GLY A 73 -0.67 -12.96 -9.81
C GLY A 73 -0.33 -12.17 -11.08
N ILE A 74 0.10 -10.92 -10.93
CA ILE A 74 0.58 -10.04 -12.00
C ILE A 74 2.09 -10.14 -12.05
N PHE A 75 2.69 -10.28 -13.23
CA PHE A 75 4.15 -10.37 -13.37
C PHE A 75 4.63 -9.10 -14.10
N PRO A 76 5.30 -8.15 -13.43
CA PRO A 76 5.84 -6.94 -14.06
C PRO A 76 6.80 -7.25 -15.21
N LYS A 77 7.15 -6.27 -16.03
CA LYS A 77 8.25 -6.45 -17.00
C LYS A 77 9.61 -6.20 -16.34
N GLY A 78 10.69 -6.65 -16.98
CA GLY A 78 12.05 -6.26 -16.60
C GLY A 78 12.43 -4.95 -17.27
N ASP A 79 12.69 -3.90 -16.48
CA ASP A 79 13.15 -2.60 -16.96
C ASP A 79 13.88 -1.86 -15.84
N GLU A 80 15.22 -1.95 -15.84
CA GLU A 80 16.09 -1.26 -14.88
C GLU A 80 16.00 0.27 -14.95
N TYR A 81 15.51 0.82 -16.06
CA TYR A 81 15.44 2.25 -16.31
C TYR A 81 14.01 2.80 -16.26
N PHE A 82 13.05 2.05 -15.72
CA PHE A 82 11.64 2.44 -15.65
C PHE A 82 11.45 3.85 -15.09
N TYR A 83 12.20 4.20 -14.03
CA TYR A 83 12.19 5.51 -13.37
C TYR A 83 12.61 6.69 -14.27
N LYS A 84 13.27 6.45 -15.40
CA LYS A 84 13.70 7.52 -16.31
C LYS A 84 12.54 8.11 -17.11
N ASN A 85 11.52 7.29 -17.39
CA ASN A 85 10.39 7.66 -18.24
C ASN A 85 9.06 7.62 -17.49
N ASN A 86 9.04 7.17 -16.23
CA ASN A 86 7.84 7.01 -15.43
C ASN A 86 8.06 7.57 -14.03
N LYS A 87 7.02 8.22 -13.49
CA LYS A 87 6.95 8.53 -12.06
C LYS A 87 6.75 7.23 -11.28
N VAL A 88 7.54 7.05 -10.23
CA VAL A 88 7.47 5.89 -9.33
C VAL A 88 6.95 6.35 -7.99
N TYR A 89 5.92 5.70 -7.46
CA TYR A 89 5.24 6.13 -6.23
C TYR A 89 5.45 5.16 -5.07
N GLN A 90 5.94 3.97 -5.37
CA GLN A 90 6.22 2.92 -4.42
C GLN A 90 7.29 2.00 -5.01
N LEU A 91 8.16 1.49 -4.14
CA LEU A 91 9.09 0.44 -4.51
C LEU A 91 8.61 -0.88 -3.93
N TRP A 92 8.84 -1.95 -4.67
CA TRP A 92 8.80 -3.31 -4.13
C TRP A 92 10.23 -3.77 -3.91
N MET A 93 10.45 -4.54 -2.85
CA MET A 93 11.68 -5.27 -2.68
C MET A 93 11.38 -6.75 -2.54
N PHE A 94 12.10 -7.57 -3.29
CA PHE A 94 11.98 -9.03 -3.23
C PHE A 94 13.30 -9.64 -2.80
N ALA A 95 13.23 -10.65 -1.93
CA ALA A 95 14.35 -11.46 -1.47
C ALA A 95 13.87 -12.86 -1.08
N ASP A 96 14.79 -13.81 -0.91
CA ASP A 96 14.43 -15.17 -0.48
C ASP A 96 13.84 -15.21 0.94
N GLN A 97 14.25 -14.28 1.81
CA GLN A 97 13.81 -14.21 3.20
C GLN A 97 13.38 -12.79 3.58
N GLU A 98 12.26 -12.69 4.29
CA GLU A 98 11.73 -11.42 4.82
C GLU A 98 12.75 -10.71 5.72
N ASP A 99 13.50 -11.45 6.54
CA ASP A 99 14.56 -10.90 7.40
C ASP A 99 15.66 -10.15 6.63
N MET A 100 15.94 -10.53 5.38
CA MET A 100 16.91 -9.81 4.56
C MET A 100 16.38 -8.42 4.19
N ILE A 101 15.09 -8.33 3.83
CA ILE A 101 14.40 -7.08 3.52
C ILE A 101 14.36 -6.19 4.77
N LEU A 102 14.00 -6.75 5.93
CA LEU A 102 13.96 -6.00 7.17
C LEU A 102 15.36 -5.47 7.56
N LYS A 103 16.42 -6.26 7.38
CA LYS A 103 17.80 -5.84 7.66
C LYS A 103 18.29 -4.72 6.74
N ILE A 104 18.00 -4.80 5.43
CA ILE A 104 18.40 -3.74 4.50
C ILE A 104 17.57 -2.47 4.69
N ALA A 105 16.29 -2.60 5.06
CA ALA A 105 15.41 -1.48 5.37
C ALA A 105 15.93 -0.59 6.52
N LEU A 106 16.61 -1.17 7.52
CA LEU A 106 17.26 -0.40 8.59
C LEU A 106 18.31 0.61 8.07
N LYS A 107 18.86 0.36 6.87
CA LYS A 107 19.81 1.27 6.20
C LYS A 107 19.11 2.28 5.30
N MET A 108 17.79 2.20 5.15
CA MET A 108 16.97 3.03 4.29
C MET A 108 15.90 3.79 5.11
N PRO A 109 16.30 4.61 6.12
CA PRO A 109 15.36 5.26 7.05
C PRO A 109 14.42 6.28 6.38
N LYS A 110 14.71 6.66 5.13
CA LYS A 110 13.84 7.47 4.28
C LYS A 110 12.56 6.74 3.87
N PHE A 111 12.48 5.43 4.07
CA PHE A 111 11.34 4.62 3.69
C PHE A 111 10.71 3.95 4.90
N ARG A 112 9.39 3.85 4.86
CA ARG A 112 8.63 2.94 5.68
C ARG A 112 8.36 1.66 4.89
N VAL A 113 8.50 0.54 5.59
CA VAL A 113 8.40 -0.79 5.00
C VAL A 113 7.13 -1.49 5.46
N TYR A 114 6.37 -2.02 4.51
CA TYR A 114 5.22 -2.89 4.77
C TYR A 114 5.49 -4.27 4.18
N PRO A 115 5.96 -5.23 4.98
CA PRO A 115 6.20 -6.59 4.51
C PRO A 115 4.90 -7.30 4.12
N TRP A 116 4.93 -8.03 3.02
CA TRP A 116 3.90 -8.99 2.68
C TRP A 116 4.44 -10.42 2.86
N HIS A 117 3.55 -11.39 2.76
CA HIS A 117 3.94 -12.80 2.89
C HIS A 117 5.00 -13.21 1.85
N LYS A 118 5.97 -14.05 2.27
CA LYS A 118 6.93 -14.78 1.41
C LYS A 118 7.93 -13.91 0.63
N GLY A 119 8.60 -12.97 1.32
CA GLY A 119 9.82 -12.35 0.79
C GLY A 119 9.60 -11.16 -0.14
N GLY A 120 8.49 -10.43 0.04
CA GLY A 120 8.22 -9.16 -0.64
C GLY A 120 7.83 -8.07 0.36
N ALA A 121 8.12 -6.80 0.06
CA ALA A 121 7.65 -5.68 0.86
C ALA A 121 7.45 -4.41 0.03
N ASP A 122 6.50 -3.57 0.44
CA ASP A 122 6.37 -2.19 -0.04
C ASP A 122 7.34 -1.27 0.69
N PHE A 123 7.95 -0.36 -0.06
CA PHE A 123 8.74 0.76 0.44
C PHE A 123 8.09 2.05 -0.07
N VAL A 124 7.66 2.90 0.87
CA VAL A 124 7.04 4.20 0.61
C VAL A 124 7.63 5.25 1.54
N TYR A 125 7.49 6.55 1.22
CA TYR A 125 7.92 7.57 2.16
C TYR A 125 7.13 7.48 3.49
N PRO A 126 7.76 7.70 4.66
CA PRO A 126 7.14 7.49 5.96
C PRO A 126 5.83 8.25 6.20
N HIS A 127 5.71 9.46 5.66
CA HIS A 127 4.50 10.28 5.76
C HIS A 127 3.39 9.86 4.79
N ILE A 128 3.72 9.09 3.75
CA ILE A 128 2.76 8.57 2.79
C ILE A 128 2.11 7.30 3.33
N ASN A 129 0.81 7.39 3.63
CA ASN A 129 -0.05 6.30 4.03
C ASN A 129 -1.53 6.63 3.71
N LYS A 130 -2.43 5.65 3.88
CA LYS A 130 -3.86 5.86 3.59
C LYS A 130 -4.48 6.99 4.42
N ALA A 131 -4.09 7.12 5.69
CA ALA A 131 -4.56 8.20 6.56
C ALA A 131 -4.13 9.59 6.07
N PHE A 132 -2.91 9.73 5.54
CA PHE A 132 -2.45 10.95 4.89
C PHE A 132 -3.33 11.31 3.70
N GLY A 133 -3.61 10.34 2.81
CA GLY A 133 -4.50 10.57 1.66
C GLY A 133 -5.91 10.99 2.08
N ILE A 134 -6.47 10.35 3.11
CA ILE A 134 -7.78 10.72 3.67
C ILE A 134 -7.75 12.15 4.25
N LYS A 135 -6.70 12.52 4.98
CA LYS A 135 -6.55 13.89 5.52
C LYS A 135 -6.53 14.93 4.40
N LYS A 136 -5.83 14.65 3.29
CA LYS A 136 -5.82 15.52 2.11
C LYS A 136 -7.19 15.70 1.48
N ILE A 137 -8.01 14.66 1.43
CA ILE A 137 -9.40 14.77 0.96
C ILE A 137 -10.23 15.61 1.94
N ARG A 138 -10.09 15.37 3.25
CA ARG A 138 -10.83 16.10 4.29
C ARG A 138 -10.48 17.59 4.35
N GLU A 139 -9.29 18.01 3.92
CA GLU A 139 -8.93 19.43 3.78
C GLU A 139 -9.80 20.16 2.74
N GLN A 140 -10.43 19.44 1.80
CA GLN A 140 -11.20 19.99 0.68
C GLN A 140 -12.72 19.81 0.79
N GLU A 141 -13.18 19.07 1.80
CA GLU A 141 -14.59 18.71 1.96
C GLU A 141 -15.11 19.29 3.29
N GLU A 142 -16.43 19.51 3.37
CA GLU A 142 -17.06 19.82 4.64
C GLU A 142 -16.84 18.68 5.65
N PRO A 143 -16.95 18.94 6.97
CA PRO A 143 -16.81 17.89 7.97
C PRO A 143 -17.79 16.73 7.74
N LEU A 144 -17.26 15.61 7.26
CA LEU A 144 -18.00 14.36 7.08
C LEU A 144 -17.58 13.36 8.16
N ARG A 145 -18.54 12.54 8.60
CA ARG A 145 -18.26 11.36 9.42
C ARG A 145 -17.41 10.39 8.61
N LEU A 146 -16.24 10.05 9.12
CA LEU A 146 -15.28 9.15 8.49
C LEU A 146 -15.47 7.73 9.01
N ILE A 147 -15.80 6.81 8.12
CA ILE A 147 -15.90 5.38 8.39
C ILE A 147 -14.78 4.70 7.60
N CYS A 148 -13.91 3.96 8.29
CA CYS A 148 -12.82 3.22 7.67
C CYS A 148 -12.99 1.72 7.91
N VAL A 149 -12.80 0.91 6.87
CA VAL A 149 -12.80 -0.56 6.95
C VAL A 149 -11.47 -1.07 6.41
N GLY A 150 -10.80 -1.96 7.14
CA GLY A 150 -9.49 -2.47 6.74
C GLY A 150 -9.19 -3.87 7.25
N ASP A 151 -8.17 -4.49 6.68
CA ASP A 151 -7.71 -5.83 7.05
C ASP A 151 -6.17 -5.98 7.04
N GLY A 152 -5.44 -4.97 6.57
CA GLY A 152 -3.99 -4.97 6.44
C GLY A 152 -3.27 -4.06 7.45
N ALA A 153 -1.95 -4.24 7.56
CA ALA A 153 -1.10 -3.36 8.37
C ALA A 153 -1.12 -1.91 7.90
N ASN A 154 -1.30 -1.67 6.59
CA ASN A 154 -1.40 -0.33 6.00
C ASN A 154 -2.78 0.33 6.20
N ASP A 155 -3.71 -0.35 6.89
CA ASP A 155 -5.01 0.20 7.27
C ASP A 155 -5.03 0.78 8.68
N ILE A 156 -4.01 0.47 9.50
CA ILE A 156 -3.98 0.82 10.93
C ILE A 156 -4.17 2.32 11.14
N GLU A 157 -3.41 3.16 10.43
CA GLU A 157 -3.48 4.60 10.61
C GLU A 157 -4.79 5.20 10.11
N MET A 158 -5.41 4.62 9.07
CA MET A 158 -6.69 5.14 8.60
C MET A 158 -7.82 4.78 9.56
N ILE A 159 -7.72 3.63 10.22
CA ILE A 159 -8.64 3.21 11.29
C ILE A 159 -8.51 4.14 12.50
N GLU A 160 -7.30 4.49 12.92
CA GLU A 160 -7.07 5.38 14.07
C GLU A 160 -7.64 6.80 13.90
N ILE A 161 -7.73 7.31 12.68
CA ILE A 161 -8.26 8.66 12.42
C ILE A 161 -9.76 8.68 12.10
N ALA A 162 -10.39 7.51 12.04
CA ALA A 162 -11.79 7.37 11.68
C ALA A 162 -12.70 7.76 12.86
N ASP A 163 -13.90 8.25 12.55
CA ASP A 163 -14.97 8.37 13.54
C ASP A 163 -15.59 7.01 13.86
N ILE A 164 -15.45 6.05 12.93
CA ILE A 164 -15.71 4.63 13.14
C ILE A 164 -14.66 3.82 12.38
N GLY A 165 -13.81 3.12 13.11
CA GLY A 165 -12.85 2.14 12.60
C GLY A 165 -13.42 0.72 12.64
N ILE A 166 -13.31 0.00 11.53
CA ILE A 166 -13.80 -1.39 11.40
C ILE A 166 -12.66 -2.28 10.90
N ALA A 167 -12.29 -3.29 11.67
CA ALA A 167 -11.35 -4.33 11.23
C ALA A 167 -12.12 -5.53 10.68
N MET A 168 -11.70 -6.08 9.53
CA MET A 168 -12.24 -7.34 9.04
C MET A 168 -11.71 -8.52 9.88
N ASP A 169 -12.56 -9.50 10.19
CA ASP A 169 -12.13 -10.63 11.05
C ASP A 169 -10.97 -11.45 10.46
N ASN A 170 -10.84 -11.48 9.12
CA ASN A 170 -9.76 -12.17 8.43
C ASN A 170 -8.38 -11.48 8.56
N THR A 171 -8.28 -10.33 9.25
CA THR A 171 -6.98 -9.70 9.46
C THR A 171 -6.08 -10.57 10.34
N ARG A 172 -4.81 -10.68 9.93
CA ARG A 172 -3.74 -11.30 10.73
C ARG A 172 -3.10 -10.32 11.72
N PHE A 173 -3.43 -9.03 11.63
CA PHE A 173 -2.77 -7.98 12.39
C PHE A 173 -3.60 -7.68 13.64
N HIS A 174 -3.16 -8.18 14.80
CA HIS A 174 -3.89 -8.01 16.07
C HIS A 174 -4.07 -6.54 16.43
N GLU A 175 -3.04 -5.73 16.21
CA GLU A 175 -3.07 -4.27 16.42
C GLU A 175 -4.21 -3.58 15.67
N LEU A 176 -4.55 -4.04 14.46
CA LEU A 176 -5.68 -3.49 13.70
C LEU A 176 -7.01 -3.76 14.40
N LYS A 177 -7.20 -4.97 14.96
CA LYS A 177 -8.41 -5.31 15.75
C LYS A 177 -8.47 -4.53 17.06
N GLU A 178 -7.33 -4.31 17.72
CA GLU A 178 -7.27 -3.54 18.97
C GLU A 178 -7.64 -2.06 18.79
N LYS A 179 -7.33 -1.49 17.62
CA LYS A 179 -7.59 -0.08 17.30
C LYS A 179 -8.95 0.18 16.66
N ALA A 180 -9.67 -0.86 16.24
CA ALA A 180 -10.97 -0.71 15.61
C ALA A 180 -12.11 -0.67 16.64
N ASP A 181 -13.15 0.12 16.38
CA ASP A 181 -14.37 0.17 17.19
C ASP A 181 -15.22 -1.10 17.03
N HIS A 182 -15.17 -1.69 15.83
CA HIS A 182 -15.90 -2.92 15.53
C HIS A 182 -15.05 -3.91 14.73
N ILE A 183 -15.41 -5.18 14.86
CA ILE A 183 -14.87 -6.26 14.04
C ILE A 183 -16.00 -6.75 13.11
N ALA A 184 -15.80 -6.59 11.81
CA ALA A 184 -16.72 -7.09 10.79
C ALA A 184 -16.51 -8.60 10.54
N PRO A 185 -17.53 -9.31 10.03
CA PRO A 185 -17.40 -10.72 9.67
C PRO A 185 -16.27 -11.00 8.68
N HIS A 186 -15.86 -12.25 8.60
CA HIS A 186 -14.81 -12.68 7.68
C HIS A 186 -15.21 -12.38 6.22
N ILE A 187 -14.28 -11.89 5.38
CA ILE A 187 -14.56 -11.48 4.00
C ILE A 187 -15.31 -12.53 3.15
N LYS A 188 -15.03 -13.82 3.38
CA LYS A 188 -15.69 -14.96 2.70
C LYS A 188 -17.17 -15.18 3.07
N GLU A 189 -17.66 -14.54 4.12
CA GLU A 189 -19.05 -14.69 4.55
C GLU A 189 -20.00 -13.79 3.76
N ASP A 190 -19.48 -12.77 3.06
CA ASP A 190 -20.27 -11.82 2.26
C ASP A 190 -21.37 -11.11 3.07
N GLN A 191 -21.06 -10.73 4.32
CA GLN A 191 -22.00 -10.14 5.28
C GLN A 191 -21.74 -8.67 5.61
N LEU A 192 -20.89 -7.97 4.85
CA LEU A 192 -20.52 -6.59 5.19
C LEU A 192 -21.74 -5.64 5.18
N TYR A 193 -22.70 -5.89 4.28
CA TYR A 193 -23.96 -5.14 4.23
C TYR A 193 -24.81 -5.34 5.50
N GLN A 194 -25.07 -6.60 5.88
CA GLN A 194 -25.86 -6.94 7.07
C GLN A 194 -25.17 -6.47 8.36
N PHE A 195 -23.83 -6.52 8.37
CA PHE A 195 -23.04 -5.96 9.45
C PHE A 195 -23.28 -4.45 9.58
N PHE A 196 -23.21 -3.67 8.49
CA PHE A 196 -23.51 -2.24 8.54
C PHE A 196 -24.94 -1.93 8.99
N GLU A 197 -25.94 -2.73 8.60
CA GLU A 197 -27.30 -2.61 9.14
C GLU A 197 -27.34 -2.84 10.66
N SER A 198 -26.65 -3.89 11.13
CA SER A 198 -26.63 -4.28 12.56
C SER A 198 -25.95 -3.26 13.47
N ILE A 199 -25.02 -2.46 12.95
CA ILE A 199 -24.36 -1.36 13.67
C ILE A 199 -24.92 0.02 13.27
N HIS A 200 -26.05 0.05 12.56
CA HIS A 200 -26.81 1.25 12.21
C HIS A 200 -26.03 2.29 11.39
N LEU A 201 -25.23 1.84 10.41
CA LEU A 201 -24.56 2.73 9.45
C LEU A 201 -25.35 3.01 8.19
N ILE A 202 -26.28 2.11 7.85
CA ILE A 202 -27.20 2.20 6.72
C ILE A 202 -28.61 1.79 7.14
#